data_AF-A0A0F6YMM8-F1
#
_entry.id   AF-A0A0F6YMM8-F1
#
_cell.length_a   1.000
_cell.length_b   1.000
_cell.length_c   1.000
_cell.angle_alpha   90.00
_cell.angle_beta   90.00
_cell.angle_gamma   90.00
#
_symmetry.space_group_name_H-M   'P 1'
#
loop_
_entity.id
_entity.type
_entity.pdbx_description
1 polymer ?
#
loop_
_entity_poly.entity_id
_entity_poly.type
_entity_poly.pdbx_seq_one_letter_code
_entity_poly.pdbx_strand_id
1 'polypeptide(L)'
;MPSNLSRVLPSSMIALVIGCAPATFDSGVAPDEPYGDVSFEEARAICDAEAAFLEQHLPVRERIELQCAFTALALGTDSGVCETARVECITRTPVVDIDVCETALPPPTSCRATVGDYEACTSWRIRQDSRLHAFATCAVLDDATQREALDEIRTEPEPASCERMRRDCPALIGG
;
A
#
# COMPACT_ATOMS: atom_id res chain seq x y z
N MET A 1 -49.20 -49.31 -10.32
CA MET A 1 -48.47 -49.30 -11.62
C MET A 1 -48.17 -47.84 -11.97
N PRO A 2 -47.00 -47.56 -12.55
CA PRO A 2 -46.07 -46.55 -12.04
C PRO A 2 -45.96 -45.28 -12.92
N SER A 3 -45.10 -44.37 -12.45
CA SER A 3 -44.33 -43.37 -13.23
C SER A 3 -44.87 -41.93 -13.26
N ASN A 4 -44.28 -41.07 -12.43
CA ASN A 4 -43.76 -39.79 -12.90
C ASN A 4 -42.67 -39.29 -11.94
N LEU A 5 -41.41 -39.57 -12.31
CA LEU A 5 -40.20 -38.98 -11.76
C LEU A 5 -39.92 -37.68 -12.51
N SER A 6 -40.41 -36.55 -11.99
CA SER A 6 -39.92 -35.24 -12.41
C SER A 6 -38.66 -34.91 -11.62
N ARG A 7 -37.50 -35.22 -12.22
CA ARG A 7 -36.21 -34.62 -11.88
C ARG A 7 -36.30 -33.11 -12.18
N VAL A 8 -36.39 -32.30 -11.14
CA VAL A 8 -36.02 -30.88 -11.22
C VAL A 8 -34.57 -30.81 -10.74
N LEU A 9 -33.66 -30.63 -11.68
CA LEU A 9 -32.27 -30.28 -11.37
C LEU A 9 -32.27 -28.88 -10.74
N PRO A 10 -31.55 -28.65 -9.64
CA PRO A 10 -31.43 -27.32 -9.07
C PRO A 10 -30.70 -26.42 -10.07
N SER A 11 -31.36 -25.34 -10.46
CA SER A 11 -30.76 -24.23 -11.19
C SER A 11 -29.46 -23.82 -10.51
N SER A 12 -28.40 -23.85 -11.29
CA SER A 12 -27.06 -23.40 -10.97
C SER A 12 -27.09 -22.11 -10.15
N MET A 13 -26.79 -22.20 -8.86
CA MET A 13 -26.24 -21.07 -8.12
C MET A 13 -24.83 -20.84 -8.69
N ILE A 14 -24.74 -19.95 -9.67
CA ILE A 14 -23.48 -19.28 -9.99
C ILE A 14 -23.18 -18.44 -8.75
N ALA A 15 -22.40 -19.00 -7.83
CA ALA A 15 -21.68 -18.21 -6.84
C ALA A 15 -20.70 -17.36 -7.64
N LEU A 16 -21.14 -16.15 -8.01
CA LEU A 16 -20.25 -15.07 -8.36
C LEU A 16 -19.51 -14.75 -7.05
N VAL A 17 -18.44 -15.49 -6.79
CA VAL A 17 -17.41 -15.06 -5.86
C VAL A 17 -16.77 -13.87 -6.57
N ILE A 18 -17.43 -12.71 -6.48
CA ILE A 18 -16.74 -11.43 -6.57
C ILE A 18 -15.82 -11.46 -5.35
N GLY A 19 -14.69 -12.16 -5.50
CA GLY A 19 -13.57 -11.96 -4.61
C GLY A 19 -13.27 -10.48 -4.79
N CYS A 20 -13.61 -9.69 -3.77
CA CYS A 20 -13.13 -8.32 -3.70
C CYS A 20 -11.60 -8.42 -3.65
N ALA A 21 -10.98 -8.46 -4.82
CA ALA A 21 -9.57 -8.15 -4.93
C ALA A 21 -9.41 -6.78 -4.25
N PRO A 22 -8.46 -6.64 -3.32
CA PRO A 22 -8.31 -5.39 -2.61
C PRO A 22 -8.10 -4.27 -3.63
N ALA A 23 -8.82 -3.16 -3.46
CA ALA A 23 -8.84 -2.07 -4.44
C ALA A 23 -7.42 -1.59 -4.74
N THR A 24 -6.98 -1.68 -5.99
CA THR A 24 -5.72 -1.09 -6.47
C THR A 24 -6.03 0.29 -7.05
N PHE A 25 -5.03 1.19 -7.06
CA PHE A 25 -5.13 2.31 -8.00
C PHE A 25 -4.98 1.79 -9.44
N ASP A 26 -5.49 2.57 -10.37
CA ASP A 26 -5.48 2.29 -11.81
C ASP A 26 -4.99 3.56 -12.50
N SER A 27 -3.83 3.47 -13.15
CA SER A 27 -3.22 4.56 -13.90
C SER A 27 -3.82 4.74 -15.30
N GLY A 28 -4.60 3.76 -15.78
CA GLY A 28 -5.06 3.67 -17.15
C GLY A 28 -4.01 3.17 -18.15
N VAL A 29 -2.78 2.90 -17.71
CA VAL A 29 -1.72 2.27 -18.51
C VAL A 29 -1.97 0.76 -18.58
N ALA A 30 -1.55 0.10 -19.67
CA ALA A 30 -1.85 -1.31 -19.87
C ALA A 30 -1.21 -2.17 -18.75
N PRO A 31 -1.97 -2.99 -18.01
CA PRO A 31 -1.44 -3.68 -16.81
C PRO A 31 -0.41 -4.77 -17.12
N ASP A 32 -0.38 -5.27 -18.37
CA ASP A 32 0.60 -6.25 -18.86
C ASP A 32 1.84 -5.60 -19.47
N GLU A 33 1.88 -4.27 -19.58
CA GLU A 33 3.03 -3.54 -20.09
C GLU A 33 4.22 -3.66 -19.13
N PRO A 34 5.42 -4.00 -19.62
CA PRO A 34 6.62 -3.98 -18.80
C PRO A 34 6.84 -2.56 -18.25
N TYR A 35 6.96 -2.44 -16.94
CA TYR A 35 7.10 -1.15 -16.28
C TYR A 35 8.33 -0.40 -16.80
N GLY A 36 9.45 -1.08 -17.10
CA GLY A 36 10.64 -0.45 -17.69
C GLY A 36 10.46 0.11 -19.11
N ASP A 37 9.36 -0.20 -19.80
CA ASP A 37 9.06 0.26 -21.15
C ASP A 37 8.10 1.46 -21.19
N VAL A 38 7.53 1.87 -20.05
CA VAL A 38 6.56 2.98 -20.00
C VAL A 38 7.20 4.30 -20.44
N SER A 39 6.44 5.06 -21.24
CA SER A 39 6.84 6.40 -21.65
C SER A 39 6.79 7.40 -20.50
N PHE A 40 7.28 8.61 -20.76
CA PHE A 40 7.19 9.71 -19.79
C PHE A 40 5.73 10.08 -19.46
N GLU A 41 4.85 10.07 -20.46
CA GLU A 41 3.43 10.41 -20.28
C GLU A 41 2.72 9.35 -19.42
N GLU A 42 3.00 8.07 -19.67
CA GLU A 42 2.50 6.96 -18.87
C GLU A 42 3.07 6.98 -17.45
N ALA A 43 4.37 7.24 -17.28
CA ALA A 43 4.99 7.40 -15.96
C ALA A 43 4.33 8.54 -15.15
N ARG A 44 3.99 9.65 -15.81
CA ARG A 44 3.24 10.74 -15.18
C ARG A 44 1.83 10.30 -14.79
N ALA A 45 1.10 9.62 -15.68
CA ALA A 45 -0.24 9.09 -15.37
C ALA A 45 -0.22 8.12 -14.18
N ILE A 46 0.79 7.25 -14.11
CA ILE A 46 1.02 6.34 -12.97
C ILE A 46 1.28 7.13 -11.69
N CYS A 47 2.15 8.15 -11.74
CA CYS A 47 2.42 8.99 -10.58
C CYS A 47 1.18 9.73 -10.09
N ASP A 48 0.41 10.34 -10.99
CA ASP A 48 -0.80 11.08 -10.65
C ASP A 48 -1.85 10.15 -10.00
N ALA A 49 -2.02 8.94 -10.52
CA ALA A 49 -2.92 7.94 -9.96
C ALA A 49 -2.46 7.44 -8.58
N GLU A 50 -1.16 7.18 -8.42
CA GLU A 50 -0.59 6.83 -7.12
C GLU A 50 -0.76 7.96 -6.11
N ALA A 51 -0.47 9.20 -6.49
CA ALA A 51 -0.60 10.36 -5.62
C ALA A 51 -2.05 10.57 -5.16
N ALA A 52 -3.01 10.41 -6.07
CA ALA A 52 -4.44 10.47 -5.74
C ALA A 52 -4.86 9.35 -4.78
N PHE A 53 -4.40 8.12 -5.02
CA PHE A 53 -4.67 6.98 -4.14
C PHE A 53 -4.02 7.16 -2.76
N LEU A 54 -2.78 7.66 -2.73
CA LEU A 54 -2.06 7.96 -1.51
C LEU A 54 -2.78 9.03 -0.70
N GLU A 55 -3.24 10.12 -1.32
CA GLU A 55 -3.99 11.17 -0.62
C GLU A 55 -5.35 10.68 -0.11
N GLN A 56 -6.00 9.74 -0.81
CA GLN A 56 -7.25 9.13 -0.35
C GLN A 56 -7.05 8.23 0.88
N HIS A 57 -5.93 7.52 0.97
CA HIS A 57 -5.71 6.46 1.97
C HIS A 57 -4.78 6.86 3.11
N LEU A 58 -3.87 7.79 2.86
CA LEU A 58 -2.90 8.30 3.82
C LEU A 58 -2.47 9.73 3.43
N PRO A 59 -3.33 10.72 3.72
CA PRO A 59 -3.05 12.14 3.48
C PRO A 59 -1.68 12.58 3.97
N VAL A 60 -1.13 13.65 3.39
CA VAL A 60 0.22 14.15 3.72
C VAL A 60 0.48 14.30 5.22
N ARG A 61 -0.50 14.78 5.99
CA ARG A 61 -0.37 14.95 7.44
C ARG A 61 -0.24 13.61 8.17
N GLU A 62 -1.02 12.62 7.78
CA GLU A 62 -0.99 11.28 8.38
C GLU A 62 0.32 10.56 8.04
N ARG A 63 0.87 10.76 6.83
CA ARG A 63 2.22 10.28 6.48
C ARG A 63 3.30 10.85 7.40
N ILE A 64 3.26 12.15 7.66
CA ILE A 64 4.19 12.81 8.60
C ILE A 64 4.03 12.23 10.00
N GLU A 65 2.79 12.07 10.47
CA GLU A 65 2.51 11.49 11.78
C GLU A 65 3.02 10.05 11.90
N LEU A 66 2.84 9.23 10.86
CA LEU A 66 3.34 7.85 10.79
C LEU A 66 4.88 7.81 10.83
N GLN A 67 5.55 8.60 9.98
CA GLN A 67 7.00 8.68 9.94
C GLN A 67 7.58 9.15 11.29
N CYS A 68 6.97 10.17 11.89
CA CYS A 68 7.38 10.69 13.18
C CYS A 68 7.12 9.70 14.31
N ALA A 69 6.04 8.92 14.24
CA ALA A 69 5.78 7.87 15.20
C ALA A 69 6.83 6.76 15.15
N PHE A 70 7.17 6.24 13.96
CA PHE A 70 8.23 5.22 13.84
C PHE A 70 9.60 5.74 14.26
N THR A 71 9.92 6.99 13.90
CA THR A 71 11.16 7.64 14.35
C THR A 71 11.21 7.72 15.88
N ALA A 72 10.11 8.15 16.51
CA ALA A 72 10.00 8.23 17.95
C ALA A 72 10.06 6.86 18.64
N LEU A 73 9.39 5.84 18.09
CA LEU A 73 9.43 4.47 18.61
C LEU A 73 10.83 3.85 18.54
N ALA A 74 11.64 4.21 17.54
CA ALA A 74 13.02 3.77 17.44
C ALA A 74 13.94 4.43 18.48
N LEU A 75 13.56 5.61 18.99
CA LEU A 75 14.35 6.40 19.95
C LEU A 75 13.87 6.25 21.40
N GLY A 76 12.58 5.96 21.60
CA GLY A 76 11.93 5.95 22.91
C GLY A 76 12.12 4.65 23.68
N THR A 77 12.40 4.77 24.98
CA THR A 77 12.44 3.64 25.92
C THR A 77 11.14 3.46 26.70
N ASP A 78 10.27 4.47 26.67
CA ASP A 78 8.95 4.53 27.30
C ASP A 78 8.02 5.47 26.50
N SER A 79 6.71 5.41 26.75
CA SER A 79 5.73 6.20 26.01
C SER A 79 5.92 7.72 26.14
N GLY A 80 6.44 8.22 27.26
CA GLY A 80 6.64 9.65 27.49
C GLY A 80 7.78 10.23 26.65
N VAL A 81 8.92 9.54 26.60
CA VAL A 81 10.05 9.90 25.73
C VAL A 81 9.65 9.79 24.26
N CYS A 82 8.94 8.72 23.90
CA CYS A 82 8.43 8.56 22.55
C CYS A 82 7.50 9.72 22.16
N GLU A 83 6.50 10.07 22.99
CA GLU A 83 5.54 11.12 22.62
C GLU A 83 6.22 12.48 22.47
N THR A 84 7.21 12.78 23.31
CA THR A 84 8.02 14.00 23.20
C THR A 84 8.74 14.04 21.85
N ALA A 85 9.42 12.96 21.46
CA ALA A 85 10.13 12.87 20.18
C ALA A 85 9.18 12.94 18.99
N ARG A 86 8.00 12.30 19.08
CA ARG A 86 6.96 12.32 18.04
C ARG A 86 6.45 13.75 17.81
N VAL A 87 6.09 14.46 18.88
CA VAL A 87 5.61 15.85 18.81
C VAL A 87 6.68 16.79 18.28
N GLU A 88 7.94 16.62 18.72
CA GLU A 88 9.07 17.42 18.23
C GLU A 88 9.29 17.20 16.73
N CYS A 89 9.22 15.95 16.26
CA CYS A 89 9.30 15.61 14.84
C CYS A 89 8.17 16.26 14.04
N ILE A 90 6.91 16.11 14.46
CA ILE A 90 5.75 16.70 13.75
C ILE A 90 5.88 18.22 13.67
N THR A 91 6.33 18.86 14.75
CA THR A 91 6.48 20.33 14.80
C THR A 91 7.58 20.84 13.88
N ARG A 92 8.63 20.04 13.65
CA ARG A 92 9.78 20.41 12.81
C ARG A 92 9.63 20.01 11.34
N THR A 93 8.69 19.13 11.01
CA THR A 93 8.47 18.67 9.64
C THR A 93 7.47 19.60 8.95
N PRO A 94 7.91 20.44 8.01
CA PRO A 94 6.98 21.26 7.24
C PRO A 94 6.10 20.36 6.36
N VAL A 95 4.81 20.69 6.29
CA VAL A 95 3.94 20.14 5.24
C VAL A 95 4.25 20.92 3.97
N VAL A 96 4.94 20.28 3.03
CA VAL A 96 5.23 20.86 1.72
C VAL A 96 4.43 20.09 0.69
N ASP A 97 3.59 20.80 -0.04
CA ASP A 97 2.88 20.27 -1.20
C ASP A 97 3.80 20.44 -2.40
N ILE A 98 4.54 19.39 -2.74
CA ILE A 98 5.38 19.35 -3.93
C ILE A 98 4.60 18.50 -4.94
N ASP A 99 4.30 19.07 -6.10
CA ASP A 99 3.82 18.29 -7.24
C ASP A 99 4.99 17.46 -7.77
N VAL A 100 5.19 16.30 -7.14
CA VAL A 100 6.28 15.36 -7.45
C VAL A 100 6.12 14.74 -8.84
N CYS A 101 4.91 14.76 -9.40
CA CYS A 101 4.58 14.07 -10.64
C CYS A 101 4.90 14.88 -11.89
N GLU A 102 5.03 16.21 -11.79
CA GLU A 102 5.54 17.03 -12.90
C GLU A 102 6.96 16.65 -13.33
N THR A 103 7.74 16.08 -12.41
CA THR A 103 9.12 15.63 -12.66
C THR A 103 9.26 14.12 -12.72
N ALA A 104 8.15 13.38 -12.82
CA ALA A 104 8.17 11.92 -12.91
C ALA A 104 9.08 11.49 -14.07
N LEU A 105 10.12 10.73 -13.75
CA LEU A 105 11.01 10.16 -14.76
C LEU A 105 10.49 8.79 -15.17
N PRO A 106 10.69 8.39 -16.44
CA PRO A 106 10.44 7.02 -16.83
C PRO A 106 11.28 6.09 -15.94
N PRO A 107 10.72 4.95 -15.54
CA PRO A 107 11.40 4.02 -14.66
C PRO A 107 12.64 3.42 -15.35
N PRO A 108 13.53 2.78 -14.57
CA PRO A 108 14.69 2.11 -15.14
C PRO A 108 14.27 1.06 -16.16
N THR A 109 14.83 1.12 -17.37
CA THR A 109 14.56 0.14 -18.45
C THR A 109 14.98 -1.29 -18.09
N SER A 110 15.71 -1.47 -16.99
CA SER A 110 16.03 -2.77 -16.43
C SER A 110 14.86 -3.42 -15.67
N CYS A 111 13.80 -2.67 -15.35
CA CYS A 111 12.62 -3.15 -14.64
C CYS A 111 11.74 -4.00 -15.55
N ARG A 112 11.54 -5.27 -15.19
CA ARG A 112 10.77 -6.24 -16.00
C ARG A 112 9.42 -6.65 -15.42
N ALA A 113 9.08 -6.17 -14.22
CA ALA A 113 7.73 -6.34 -13.69
C ALA A 113 6.74 -5.56 -14.56
N THR A 114 5.47 -5.91 -14.52
CA THR A 114 4.46 -5.18 -15.28
C THR A 114 3.93 -3.96 -14.52
N VAL A 115 3.25 -3.05 -15.21
CA VAL A 115 2.50 -1.96 -14.57
C VAL A 115 1.50 -2.51 -13.54
N GLY A 116 0.77 -3.57 -13.86
CA GLY A 116 -0.17 -4.19 -12.91
C GLY A 116 0.50 -4.75 -11.65
N ASP A 117 1.75 -5.24 -11.76
CA ASP A 117 2.52 -5.64 -10.58
C ASP A 117 2.92 -4.44 -9.71
N TYR A 118 3.31 -3.33 -10.33
CA TYR A 118 3.60 -2.07 -9.64
C TYR A 118 2.36 -1.55 -8.90
N GLU A 119 1.25 -1.36 -9.61
CA GLU A 119 0.01 -0.83 -9.06
C GLU A 119 -0.49 -1.69 -7.90
N ALA A 120 -0.50 -3.02 -8.07
CA ALA A 120 -0.94 -3.94 -7.03
C ALA A 120 -0.02 -3.89 -5.80
N CYS A 121 1.30 -3.88 -6.00
CA CYS A 121 2.25 -3.81 -4.89
C CYS A 121 2.15 -2.49 -4.12
N THR A 122 2.22 -1.37 -4.83
CA THR A 122 2.20 -0.03 -4.25
C THR A 122 0.87 0.22 -3.55
N SER A 123 -0.25 -0.19 -4.13
CA SER A 123 -1.56 -0.11 -3.45
C SER A 123 -1.59 -0.90 -2.14
N TRP A 124 -1.01 -2.11 -2.11
CA TRP A 124 -0.89 -2.89 -0.88
C TRP A 124 -0.04 -2.15 0.16
N ARG A 125 1.13 -1.61 -0.22
CA ARG A 125 1.99 -0.84 0.68
C ARG A 125 1.29 0.38 1.26
N ILE A 126 0.59 1.15 0.44
CA ILE A 126 -0.15 2.34 0.89
C ILE A 126 -1.24 1.97 1.90
N ARG A 127 -1.99 0.90 1.65
CA ARG A 127 -2.99 0.41 2.62
C ARG A 127 -2.35 -0.12 3.89
N GLN A 128 -1.19 -0.76 3.77
CA GLN A 128 -0.45 -1.25 4.91
C GLN A 128 0.03 -0.10 5.78
N ASP A 129 0.59 0.95 5.19
CA ASP A 129 1.01 2.16 5.90
C ASP A 129 -0.19 2.87 6.53
N SER A 130 -1.34 2.93 5.85
CA SER A 130 -2.60 3.44 6.41
C SER A 130 -3.04 2.67 7.66
N ARG A 131 -2.93 1.33 7.64
CA ARG A 131 -3.20 0.51 8.83
C ARG A 131 -2.15 0.71 9.91
N LEU A 132 -0.87 0.82 9.55
CA LEU A 132 0.21 1.09 10.51
C LEU A 132 -0.02 2.44 11.19
N HIS A 133 -0.44 3.49 10.49
CA HIS A 133 -0.75 4.80 11.09
C HIS A 133 -1.78 4.71 12.20
N ALA A 134 -2.81 3.88 12.06
CA ALA A 134 -3.81 3.69 13.10
C ALA A 134 -3.27 3.09 14.41
N PHE A 135 -2.12 2.37 14.37
CA PHE A 135 -1.57 1.64 15.52
C PHE A 135 -0.15 2.05 15.93
N ALA A 136 0.60 2.74 15.07
CA ALA A 136 1.93 3.27 15.35
C ALA A 136 1.83 4.50 16.25
N THR A 137 1.45 4.27 17.51
CA THR A 137 1.40 5.29 18.56
C THR A 137 2.42 4.98 19.64
N CYS A 138 2.79 5.96 20.45
CA CYS A 138 3.73 5.73 21.56
C CYS A 138 3.16 4.84 22.68
N ALA A 139 1.85 4.60 22.69
CA ALA A 139 1.21 3.70 23.64
C ALA A 139 1.60 2.23 23.42
N VAL A 140 2.09 1.83 22.23
CA VAL A 140 2.58 0.46 21.97
C VAL A 140 3.77 0.05 22.86
N LEU A 141 4.45 1.02 23.48
CA LEU A 141 5.53 0.76 24.44
C LEU A 141 5.00 0.27 25.79
N ASP A 142 3.78 0.66 26.15
CA ASP A 142 3.17 0.35 27.44
C ASP A 142 1.96 -0.60 27.33
N ASP A 143 1.36 -0.74 26.15
CA ASP A 143 0.19 -1.55 25.87
C ASP A 143 0.54 -2.76 24.99
N ALA A 144 0.45 -3.96 25.57
CA ALA A 144 0.74 -5.20 24.88
C ALA A 144 -0.28 -5.53 23.77
N THR A 145 -1.54 -5.13 23.91
CA THR A 145 -2.58 -5.35 22.90
C THR A 145 -2.32 -4.46 21.68
N GLN A 146 -1.92 -3.20 21.88
CA GLN A 146 -1.53 -2.35 20.75
C GLN A 146 -0.26 -2.86 20.06
N ARG A 147 0.69 -3.40 20.82
CA ARG A 147 1.89 -4.02 20.25
C ARG A 147 1.56 -5.26 19.42
N GLU A 148 0.67 -6.12 19.91
CA GLU A 148 0.21 -7.30 19.18
C GLU A 148 -0.51 -6.90 17.88
N ALA A 149 -1.40 -5.90 17.93
CA ALA A 149 -2.06 -5.39 16.74
C ALA A 149 -1.07 -4.79 15.72
N LEU A 150 -0.06 -4.04 16.19
CA LEU A 150 0.99 -3.51 15.33
C LEU A 150 1.81 -4.65 14.69
N ASP A 151 2.17 -5.68 15.45
CA ASP A 151 2.91 -6.84 14.95
C ASP A 151 2.09 -7.66 13.95
N GLU A 152 0.79 -7.84 14.18
CA GLU A 152 -0.12 -8.50 13.23
C GLU A 152 -0.12 -7.77 11.88
N ILE A 153 -0.21 -6.44 11.89
CA ILE A 153 -0.12 -5.65 10.66
C ILE A 153 1.26 -5.85 10.03
N ARG A 154 2.37 -5.66 10.76
CA ARG A 154 3.74 -5.76 10.22
C ARG A 154 4.09 -7.13 9.64
N THR A 155 3.43 -8.18 10.12
CA THR A 155 3.66 -9.57 9.68
C THR A 155 2.68 -10.04 8.61
N GLU A 156 1.77 -9.17 8.16
CA GLU A 156 0.88 -9.49 7.06
C GLU A 156 1.65 -9.93 5.82
N PRO A 157 1.30 -11.07 5.20
CA PRO A 157 1.98 -11.56 4.02
C PRO A 157 1.91 -10.55 2.87
N GLU A 158 3.07 -10.17 2.39
CA GLU A 158 3.22 -9.33 1.21
C GLU A 158 2.72 -10.09 -0.04
N PRO A 159 1.99 -9.44 -0.97
CA PRO A 159 1.48 -10.09 -2.17
C PRO A 159 2.60 -10.44 -3.16
N ALA A 160 2.34 -11.45 -4.00
CA ALA A 160 3.29 -11.91 -5.02
C ALA A 160 3.72 -10.82 -6.02
N SER A 161 2.91 -9.78 -6.23
CA SER A 161 3.26 -8.63 -7.06
C SER A 161 4.46 -7.86 -6.50
N CYS A 162 4.54 -7.68 -5.18
CA CYS A 162 5.68 -7.01 -4.57
C CYS A 162 6.96 -7.87 -4.58
N GLU A 163 6.82 -9.19 -4.44
CA GLU A 163 7.96 -10.10 -4.64
C GLU A 163 8.51 -9.99 -6.07
N ARG A 164 7.62 -9.97 -7.08
CA ARG A 164 8.01 -9.73 -8.48
C ARG A 164 8.68 -8.38 -8.67
N MET A 165 8.10 -7.31 -8.12
CA MET A 165 8.72 -5.99 -8.19
C MET A 165 10.12 -5.95 -7.55
N ARG A 166 10.35 -6.59 -6.40
CA ARG A 166 11.70 -6.67 -5.79
C ARG A 166 12.69 -7.42 -6.67
N ARG A 167 12.26 -8.54 -7.24
CA ARG A 167 13.10 -9.40 -8.08
C ARG A 167 13.42 -8.73 -9.42
N ASP A 168 12.41 -8.16 -10.05
CA ASP A 168 12.45 -7.74 -11.44
C ASP A 168 12.69 -6.22 -11.59
N CYS A 169 12.55 -5.45 -10.50
CA CYS A 169 12.78 -4.00 -10.44
C CYS A 169 13.53 -3.59 -9.16
N PRO A 170 14.74 -4.15 -8.89
CA PRO A 170 15.45 -3.94 -7.63
C PRO A 170 15.81 -2.48 -7.35
N ALA A 171 15.96 -1.66 -8.38
CA ALA A 171 16.23 -0.23 -8.25
C ALA A 171 15.03 0.58 -7.71
N LEU A 172 13.81 0.04 -7.77
CA LEU A 172 12.58 0.72 -7.33
C LEU A 172 12.11 0.28 -5.94
N ILE A 173 12.42 -0.95 -5.51
CA ILE A 173 11.99 -1.48 -4.20
C ILE A 173 13.18 -1.72 -3.24
N GLY A 174 14.41 -1.42 -3.66
CA GLY A 174 15.62 -1.49 -2.84
C GLY A 174 16.09 -0.11 -2.40
N GLY A 175 15.48 0.44 -1.33
CA GLY A 175 15.86 1.68 -0.68
C GLY A 175 15.23 1.78 0.70
#